data_AF-A0A7K5MR42-F1
#
_entry.id   AF-A0A7K5MR42-F1
#
_cell.length_a   1.000
_cell.length_b   1.000
_cell.length_c   1.000
_cell.angle_alpha   90.00
_cell.angle_beta   90.00
_cell.angle_gamma   90.00
#
_symmetry.space_group_name_H-M   'P 1'
#
loop_
_entity.id
_entity.type
_entity.pdbx_description
1 polymer ?
#
loop_
_entity_poly.entity_id
_entity_poly.type
_entity_poly.pdbx_seq_one_letter_code
_entity_poly.pdbx_strand_id
1 'polypeptide(L)'
;MAAPAYPAWVTRWVSGQWRNKKRPPALRPPRTLALADKVANRREQSTEATCITEMSVMMACWKQNDFNDAPCAEEIRTFYDCVAKAEKERKNQNEDTLSSRGNLPSSKVNKLLKRFPQITHYV
;
A
#
# COMPACT_ATOMS: atom_id res chain seq x y z
N MET A 1 49.94 -42.58 -1.07
CA MET A 1 50.34 -41.27 -1.63
C MET A 1 49.80 -40.19 -0.70
N ALA A 2 50.66 -39.44 -0.02
CA ALA A 2 50.23 -38.40 0.92
C ALA A 2 49.83 -37.13 0.18
N ALA A 3 48.68 -36.54 0.54
CA ALA A 3 48.22 -35.29 -0.04
C ALA A 3 49.19 -34.13 0.28
N PRO A 4 49.38 -33.15 -0.63
CA PRO A 4 50.24 -32.01 -0.37
C PRO A 4 49.70 -31.17 0.80
N ALA A 5 50.52 -30.96 1.82
CA ALA A 5 50.21 -30.10 2.95
C ALA A 5 50.43 -28.63 2.56
N TYR A 6 49.34 -27.90 2.31
CA TYR A 6 49.41 -26.47 2.01
C TYR A 6 49.63 -25.64 3.28
N PRO A 7 50.42 -24.55 3.22
CA PRO A 7 50.64 -23.68 4.35
C PRO A 7 49.33 -23.00 4.80
N ALA A 8 49.20 -22.77 6.12
CA ALA A 8 47.96 -22.33 6.76
C ALA A 8 47.39 -21.00 6.22
N TRP A 9 48.23 -20.15 5.62
CA TRP A 9 47.78 -18.91 5.00
C TRP A 9 47.03 -19.14 3.68
N VAL A 10 47.39 -20.18 2.92
CA VAL A 10 46.74 -20.58 1.66
C VAL A 10 45.37 -21.20 1.95
N THR A 11 45.30 -22.12 2.92
CA THR A 11 44.02 -22.72 3.33
C THR A 11 43.05 -21.67 3.88
N ARG A 12 43.55 -20.67 4.60
CA ARG A 12 42.77 -19.54 5.12
C ARG A 12 42.32 -18.55 4.04
N TRP A 13 43.04 -18.46 2.91
CA TRP A 13 42.65 -17.63 1.76
C TRP A 13 41.54 -18.32 0.94
N VAL A 14 41.70 -19.63 0.70
CA VAL A 14 40.72 -20.47 -0.01
C VAL A 14 39.42 -20.62 0.78
N SER A 15 39.47 -20.67 2.11
CA SER A 15 38.27 -20.76 2.95
C SER A 15 37.48 -19.44 3.07
N GLY A 16 37.97 -18.33 2.49
CA GLY A 16 37.31 -17.02 2.56
C GLY A 16 37.26 -16.41 3.98
N GLN A 17 37.90 -17.04 4.95
CA GLN A 17 37.79 -16.72 6.38
C GLN A 17 38.49 -15.40 6.76
N TRP A 18 39.27 -14.81 5.85
CA TRP A 18 39.86 -13.47 6.03
C TRP A 18 38.86 -12.31 5.96
N ARG A 19 37.66 -12.49 5.37
CA ARG A 19 36.69 -11.38 5.21
C ARG A 19 35.82 -11.11 6.45
N ASN A 20 35.76 -12.02 7.42
CA ASN A 20 34.71 -12.03 8.45
C ASN A 20 35.19 -11.66 9.86
N LYS A 21 35.94 -10.55 10.03
CA LYS A 21 36.17 -9.97 11.36
C LYS A 21 35.08 -8.97 11.79
N LYS A 22 34.14 -8.62 10.92
CA LYS A 22 33.05 -7.70 11.24
C LYS A 22 31.80 -8.51 11.62
N ARG A 23 31.16 -8.13 12.73
CA ARG A 23 29.84 -8.66 13.11
C ARG A 23 28.89 -8.53 11.91
N PRO A 24 28.03 -9.52 11.64
CA PRO A 24 27.08 -9.42 10.55
C PRO A 24 26.24 -8.14 10.69
N PRO A 25 25.87 -7.50 9.57
CA PRO A 25 25.11 -6.25 9.62
C PRO A 25 23.77 -6.46 10.33
N ALA A 26 23.34 -5.45 11.09
CA ALA A 26 22.11 -5.47 11.86
C ALA A 26 20.85 -5.63 10.99
N LEU A 27 20.92 -5.17 9.75
CA LEU A 27 19.85 -5.30 8.76
C LEU A 27 20.30 -6.25 7.64
N ARG A 28 19.42 -7.20 7.30
CA ARG A 28 19.58 -8.11 6.16
C ARG A 28 18.41 -7.89 5.21
N PRO A 29 18.46 -6.84 4.36
CA PRO A 29 17.36 -6.55 3.46
C PRO A 29 17.27 -7.65 2.37
N PRO A 30 16.06 -8.10 2.00
CA PRO A 30 15.88 -9.11 0.95
C PRO A 30 16.13 -8.55 -0.45
N ARG A 31 16.21 -7.22 -0.58
CA ARG A 31 16.50 -6.50 -1.83
C ARG A 31 17.68 -5.57 -1.62
N THR A 32 18.37 -5.26 -2.71
CA THR A 32 19.45 -4.28 -2.72
C THR A 32 18.95 -2.91 -2.29
N LEU A 33 19.73 -2.20 -1.46
CA LEU A 33 19.44 -0.85 -1.01
C LEU A 33 19.79 0.17 -2.10
N ALA A 34 19.11 0.08 -3.25
CA ALA A 34 19.22 1.02 -4.36
C ALA A 34 17.83 1.56 -4.70
N LEU A 35 17.76 2.84 -5.08
CA LEU A 35 16.51 3.45 -5.49
C LEU A 35 16.06 2.88 -6.85
N ALA A 36 14.76 2.67 -7.02
CA ALA A 36 14.18 2.27 -8.29
C ALA A 36 13.72 3.48 -9.11
N ASP A 37 13.70 3.37 -10.43
CA ASP A 37 13.25 4.45 -11.35
C ASP A 37 11.72 4.60 -11.42
N LYS A 38 11.00 4.01 -10.46
CA LYS A 38 9.54 4.08 -10.38
C LYS A 38 9.07 4.07 -8.93
N VAL A 39 7.98 4.80 -8.70
CA VAL A 39 7.18 4.75 -7.47
C VAL A 39 5.94 3.89 -7.70
N ALA A 40 5.48 3.25 -6.62
CA ALA A 40 4.23 2.50 -6.64
C ALA A 40 3.05 3.42 -6.91
N ASN A 41 2.01 2.87 -7.56
CA ASN A 41 0.75 3.60 -7.69
C ASN A 41 0.10 3.78 -6.33
N ARG A 42 -0.59 4.91 -6.15
CA ARG A 42 -1.42 5.12 -4.97
C ARG A 42 -2.45 3.99 -4.91
N ARG A 43 -2.52 3.32 -3.77
CA ARG A 43 -3.56 2.34 -3.51
C ARG A 43 -4.89 3.07 -3.41
N GLU A 44 -5.87 2.63 -4.19
CA GLU A 44 -7.24 3.10 -4.04
C GLU A 44 -7.74 2.72 -2.64
N GLN A 45 -8.44 3.66 -2.00
CA GLN A 45 -8.96 3.43 -0.66
C GLN A 45 -9.99 2.31 -0.75
N SER A 46 -9.82 1.26 0.05
CA SER A 46 -10.78 0.15 0.08
C SER A 46 -12.15 0.71 0.41
N THR A 47 -13.16 0.35 -0.39
CA THR A 47 -14.54 0.77 -0.18
C THR A 47 -15.04 0.15 1.13
N GLU A 48 -15.14 0.97 2.16
CA GLU A 48 -15.87 0.63 3.38
C GLU A 48 -17.37 0.77 3.11
N ALA A 49 -18.20 -0.05 3.77
CA ALA A 49 -19.64 0.10 3.65
C ALA A 49 -20.06 1.44 4.25
N THR A 50 -20.70 2.29 3.45
CA THR A 50 -21.23 3.58 3.88
C THR A 50 -22.65 3.43 4.42
N CYS A 51 -23.09 4.34 5.28
CA CYS A 51 -24.46 4.39 5.81
C CYS A 51 -24.88 3.18 6.67
N ILE A 52 -23.93 2.52 7.35
CA ILE A 52 -24.21 1.36 8.22
C ILE A 52 -25.07 1.78 9.43
N THR A 53 -24.85 2.99 9.94
CA THR A 53 -25.57 3.52 11.09
C THR A 53 -27.05 3.73 10.78
N GLU A 54 -27.40 4.41 9.69
CA GLU A 54 -28.81 4.58 9.33
C GLU A 54 -29.46 3.24 8.96
N MET A 55 -28.71 2.35 8.29
CA MET A 55 -29.19 1.00 8.00
C MET A 55 -29.54 0.24 9.28
N SER A 56 -28.72 0.34 10.33
CA SER A 56 -28.99 -0.34 11.60
C SER A 56 -30.25 0.18 12.30
N VAL A 57 -30.52 1.49 12.23
CA VAL A 57 -31.71 2.11 12.83
C VAL A 57 -32.97 1.73 12.07
N MET A 58 -32.94 1.76 10.74
CA MET A 58 -34.04 1.30 9.89
C MET A 58 -34.39 -0.17 10.15
N MET A 59 -33.38 -1.05 10.25
CA MET A 59 -33.60 -2.46 10.58
C MET A 59 -34.17 -2.66 11.98
N ALA A 60 -33.79 -1.81 12.95
CA ALA A 60 -34.35 -1.85 14.29
C ALA A 60 -35.83 -1.45 14.30
N CYS A 61 -36.22 -0.41 13.54
CA CYS A 61 -37.62 -0.01 13.39
C CYS A 61 -38.45 -1.10 12.71
N TRP A 62 -37.94 -1.67 11.61
CA TRP A 62 -38.62 -2.77 10.92
C TRP A 62 -38.84 -3.97 11.83
N LYS A 63 -37.84 -4.34 12.64
CA LYS A 63 -37.98 -5.45 13.58
C LYS A 63 -39.08 -5.24 14.62
N GLN A 64 -39.35 -3.99 15.02
CA GLN A 64 -40.40 -3.67 15.99
C GLN A 64 -41.80 -3.59 15.36
N ASN A 65 -41.88 -3.35 14.06
CA ASN A 65 -43.12 -3.07 13.34
C ASN A 65 -43.43 -4.10 12.25
N ASP A 66 -42.99 -5.35 12.44
CA ASP A 66 -43.20 -6.46 11.50
C ASP A 66 -42.79 -6.15 10.05
N PHE A 67 -41.70 -5.39 9.89
CA PHE A 67 -41.14 -4.95 8.61
C PHE A 67 -42.11 -4.09 7.78
N ASN A 68 -43.02 -3.37 8.43
CA ASN A 68 -43.89 -2.40 7.78
C ASN A 68 -43.16 -1.06 7.56
N ASP A 69 -43.24 -0.52 6.35
CA ASP A 69 -42.59 0.74 5.98
C ASP A 69 -43.33 1.99 6.47
N ALA A 70 -44.66 1.91 6.63
CA ALA A 70 -45.46 3.06 7.06
C ALA A 70 -45.03 3.65 8.43
N PRO A 71 -44.80 2.84 9.49
CA PRO A 71 -44.31 3.35 10.77
C PRO A 71 -42.82 3.74 10.74
N CYS A 72 -42.03 3.21 9.79
CA CYS A 72 -40.58 3.43 9.70
C CYS A 72 -40.17 4.44 8.61
N ALA A 73 -41.12 5.26 8.14
CA ALA A 73 -40.92 6.15 7.01
C ALA A 73 -39.83 7.22 7.26
N GLU A 74 -39.59 7.60 8.52
CA GLU A 74 -38.53 8.55 8.87
C GLU A 74 -37.15 7.91 8.75
N GLU A 75 -36.98 6.72 9.33
CA GLU A 75 -35.75 5.94 9.32
C GLU A 75 -35.36 5.56 7.87
N ILE A 76 -36.35 5.21 7.05
CA ILE A 76 -36.14 4.92 5.63
C ILE A 76 -35.66 6.18 4.88
N ARG A 77 -36.26 7.35 5.13
CA ARG A 77 -35.83 8.62 4.50
C ARG A 77 -34.39 8.97 4.87
N THR A 78 -34.04 8.89 6.16
CA THR A 78 -32.68 9.20 6.62
C THR A 78 -31.63 8.26 6.02
N PHE A 79 -31.94 6.97 5.88
CA PHE A 79 -31.08 6.02 5.19
C PHE A 79 -30.85 6.41 3.72
N TYR A 80 -31.91 6.70 2.97
CA TYR A 80 -31.78 7.10 1.56
C TYR A 80 -31.07 8.44 1.38
N ASP A 81 -31.25 9.39 2.30
CA ASP A 81 -30.51 10.64 2.29
C ASP A 81 -29.01 10.43 2.48
N CYS A 82 -28.61 9.49 3.35
CA CYS A 82 -27.21 9.10 3.47
C CYS A 82 -26.69 8.46 2.19
N VAL A 83 -27.43 7.51 1.61
CA VAL A 83 -27.03 6.85 0.35
C VAL A 83 -26.83 7.88 -0.77
N ALA A 84 -27.76 8.83 -0.91
CA ALA A 84 -27.67 9.88 -1.91
C ALA A 84 -26.46 10.80 -1.70
N LYS A 85 -26.09 11.10 -0.46
CA LYS A 85 -24.88 11.86 -0.12
C LYS A 85 -23.62 11.06 -0.42
N ALA A 86 -23.56 9.81 0.01
CA ALA A 86 -22.44 8.91 -0.22
C ALA A 86 -22.18 8.69 -1.71
N GLU A 87 -23.23 8.53 -2.53
CA GLU A 87 -23.08 8.44 -3.99
C GLU A 87 -22.52 9.71 -4.62
N LYS A 88 -22.95 10.90 -4.16
CA LYS A 88 -22.42 12.18 -4.62
C LYS A 88 -20.95 12.34 -4.24
N GLU A 89 -20.59 12.00 -3.01
CA GLU A 89 -19.20 12.05 -2.54
C GLU A 89 -18.29 11.09 -3.31
N ARG A 90 -18.74 9.88 -3.63
CA ARG A 90 -17.98 8.93 -4.45
C ARG A 90 -17.73 9.45 -5.87
N LYS A 91 -18.72 10.13 -6.47
CA LYS A 91 -18.54 10.76 -7.79
C LYS A 91 -17.53 11.90 -7.71
N ASN A 92 -17.63 12.75 -6.69
CA ASN A 92 -16.71 13.88 -6.50
C ASN A 92 -15.28 13.42 -6.19
N GLN A 93 -15.07 12.34 -5.42
CA GLN A 93 -13.73 11.80 -5.13
C GLN A 93 -13.01 11.30 -6.39
N ASN A 94 -13.74 10.72 -7.33
CA ASN A 94 -13.16 10.31 -8.63
C ASN A 94 -12.68 11.53 -9.43
N GLU A 95 -13.42 12.65 -9.36
CA GLU A 95 -13.02 13.90 -10.01
C GLU A 95 -11.87 14.60 -9.27
N ASP A 96 -11.91 14.66 -7.94
CA ASP A 96 -10.85 15.25 -7.10
C ASP A 96 -9.53 14.48 -7.14
N THR A 97 -9.54 13.20 -7.54
CA THR A 97 -8.30 12.45 -7.83
C THR A 97 -7.49 13.13 -8.96
N LEU A 98 -8.13 13.94 -9.80
CA LEU A 98 -7.48 14.77 -10.82
C LEU A 98 -6.88 16.06 -10.23
N SER A 99 -7.47 16.58 -9.15
CA SER A 99 -7.03 17.78 -8.43
C SER A 99 -6.21 17.43 -7.18
N SER A 100 -4.95 17.05 -7.41
CA SER A 100 -3.92 16.74 -6.40
C SER A 100 -3.92 17.69 -5.18
N ARG A 101 -4.59 17.29 -4.10
CA ARG A 101 -4.58 17.97 -2.79
C ARG A 101 -3.33 17.66 -1.95
N GLY A 102 -2.14 17.75 -2.56
CA GLY A 102 -0.86 17.77 -1.83
C GLY A 102 0.34 17.09 -2.51
N ASN A 103 0.14 15.96 -3.20
CA ASN A 103 1.23 15.20 -3.84
C ASN A 103 1.01 15.02 -5.36
N LEU A 104 2.11 14.98 -6.11
CA LEU A 104 2.08 14.65 -7.55
C LEU A 104 1.57 13.22 -7.75
N PRO A 105 0.73 12.96 -8.78
CA PRO A 105 0.31 11.61 -9.09
C PRO A 105 1.52 10.77 -9.51
N SER A 106 1.51 9.48 -9.13
CA SER A 106 2.59 8.52 -9.42
C SER A 106 2.95 8.49 -10.91
N SER A 107 1.97 8.72 -11.79
CA SER A 107 2.17 8.81 -13.23
C SER A 107 3.09 9.96 -13.65
N LYS A 108 2.97 11.15 -13.04
CA LYS A 108 3.85 12.30 -13.31
C LYS A 108 5.25 12.06 -12.74
N VAL A 109 5.33 11.52 -11.52
CA VAL A 109 6.62 11.19 -10.88
C VAL A 109 7.37 10.12 -11.68
N ASN A 110 6.69 9.06 -12.12
CA ASN A 110 7.28 8.00 -12.94
C ASN A 110 7.75 8.51 -14.32
N LYS A 111 7.08 9.51 -14.91
CA LYS A 111 7.58 10.18 -16.12
C LYS A 111 8.88 10.95 -15.86
N LEU A 112 9.00 11.60 -14.70
CA LEU A 112 10.20 12.33 -14.30
C LEU A 112 11.38 11.38 -14.03
N LEU A 113 11.16 10.32 -13.24
CA LEU A 113 12.19 9.34 -12.87
C LEU A 113 12.74 8.60 -14.09
N LYS A 114 11.92 8.37 -15.13
CA LYS A 114 12.40 7.81 -16.39
C LYS A 114 13.37 8.72 -17.16
N ARG A 115 13.27 10.05 -16.98
CA ARG A 115 14.20 11.00 -17.62
C ARG A 115 15.53 11.09 -16.88
N PHE A 116 15.49 10.88 -15.56
CA PHE A 116 16.65 10.96 -14.67
C PHE A 116 16.75 9.68 -13.84
N PRO A 117 17.17 8.55 -14.45
CA PRO A 117 17.26 7.28 -13.74
C PRO A 117 18.42 7.24 -12.75
N GLN A 118 18.32 6.36 -11.76
CA GLN A 118 19.38 6.14 -10.78
C GLN A 118 20.54 5.38 -11.43
N ILE A 119 21.66 6.07 -11.64
CA ILE A 119 22.89 5.45 -12.16
C ILE A 119 23.51 4.61 -11.03
N THR A 120 23.37 3.29 -11.15
CA THR A 120 23.89 2.31 -10.17
C THR A 120 25.16 1.62 -10.65
N HIS A 121 25.48 1.74 -11.93
CA HIS A 121 26.68 1.22 -12.55
C HIS A 121 27.20 2.24 -13.55
N TYR A 122 28.53 2.35 -13.64
CA TYR A 122 29.18 3.08 -14.72
C TYR A 122 29.19 2.17 -15.95
N VAL A 123 28.76 2.70 -17.10
CA VAL A 123 28.97 2.09 -18.42
C VAL A 123 30.28 2.60 -18.97
#